data_AF-A0A830FWJ0-F1
#
_entry.id   AF-A0A830FWJ0-F1
#
_cell.length_a   1.000
_cell.length_b   1.000
_cell.length_c   1.000
_cell.angle_alpha   90.00
_cell.angle_beta   90.00
_cell.angle_gamma   90.00
#
_symmetry.space_group_name_H-M   'P 1'
#
loop_
_entity.id
_entity.type
_entity.pdbx_description
1 polymer ?
#
loop_
_entity_poly.entity_id
_entity_poly.type
_entity_poly.pdbx_seq_one_letter_code
_entity_poly.pdbx_strand_id
1 'polypeptide(L)' 'MLENLEQPFDRPVETRVAHDSVEHFLERNATNYDLVVLGASTDRSTFSRLLSEPTHESLRDLDCDLAVVHQS' A
#
# COMPACT_ATOMS: atom_id res chain seq x y z
N MET A 1 -22.37 16.81 -14.71
CA MET A 1 -22.18 17.69 -13.55
C MET A 1 -21.59 16.81 -12.46
N LEU A 2 -20.41 17.12 -11.95
CA LEU A 2 -19.78 16.33 -10.89
C LEU A 2 -20.50 16.68 -9.57
N GLU A 3 -21.58 15.96 -9.26
CA GLU A 3 -22.44 16.24 -8.11
C GLU A 3 -21.82 15.84 -6.76
N ASN A 4 -20.71 15.10 -6.78
CA ASN A 4 -19.99 14.62 -5.59
C ASN A 4 -18.52 15.05 -5.61
N LEU A 5 -18.26 16.35 -5.84
CA LEU A 5 -16.91 16.89 -5.69
C LEU A 5 -16.65 17.08 -4.19
N GLU A 6 -15.98 16.10 -3.59
CA GLU A 6 -15.42 16.20 -2.25
C GLU A 6 -14.42 17.38 -2.16
N GLN A 7 -14.17 17.86 -0.95
CA GLN A 7 -13.23 18.97 -0.73
C GLN A 7 -11.86 18.66 -1.36
N PRO A 8 -11.26 19.61 -2.13
CA PRO A 8 -9.93 19.41 -2.69
C PRO A 8 -8.91 19.13 -1.60
N PHE A 9 -8.08 18.11 -1.82
CA PHE A 9 -6.97 17.83 -0.91
C PHE A 9 -5.98 18.99 -0.97
N ASP A 10 -5.70 19.60 0.18
CA ASP A 10 -4.91 20.84 0.30
C ASP A 10 -3.41 20.59 0.51
N ARG A 11 -2.98 19.33 0.37
CA ARG A 11 -1.59 18.88 0.52
C ARG A 11 -1.07 18.23 -0.75
N PRO A 12 0.26 18.14 -0.93
CA PRO A 12 0.83 17.39 -2.04
C PRO A 12 0.34 15.94 -2.05
N VAL A 13 -0.10 15.49 -3.22
CA VAL A 13 -0.45 14.10 -3.47
C VAL A 13 0.30 13.62 -4.70
N GLU A 14 0.87 12.43 -4.62
CA GLU A 14 1.61 11.81 -5.72
C GLU A 14 0.94 10.49 -6.10
N THR A 15 0.88 10.20 -7.39
CA THR A 15 0.52 8.88 -7.90
C THR A 15 1.72 8.33 -8.65
N ARG A 16 2.18 7.14 -8.25
CA ARG A 16 3.34 6.46 -8.84
C ARG A 16 2.90 5.13 -9.43
N VAL A 17 3.44 4.80 -10.60
CA VAL A 17 3.36 3.47 -11.19
C VAL A 17 4.76 2.87 -11.15
N ALA A 18 4.95 1.83 -10.35
CA ALA A 18 6.22 1.12 -10.23
C ALA A 18 6.27 -0.09 -11.17
N HIS A 19 7.46 -0.41 -11.67
CA HIS A 19 7.70 -1.58 -12.52
C HIS A 19 8.39 -2.74 -11.80
N ASP A 20 8.87 -2.51 -10.57
CA ASP A 20 9.49 -3.52 -9.71
C ASP A 20 8.43 -4.28 -8.89
N SER A 21 8.88 -5.27 -8.13
CA SER A 21 8.01 -5.93 -7.16
C SER A 21 7.58 -4.96 -6.05
N VAL A 22 6.47 -5.28 -5.38
CA VAL A 22 5.92 -4.45 -4.30
C VAL A 22 6.91 -4.36 -3.14
N GLU A 23 7.59 -5.46 -2.80
CA GLU A 23 8.58 -5.54 -1.73
C GLU A 23 9.74 -4.57 -1.99
N HIS A 24 10.35 -4.65 -3.17
CA HIS A 24 11.47 -3.78 -3.53
C HIS A 24 11.03 -2.30 -3.63
N PHE A 25 9.81 -2.04 -4.09
CA PHE A 25 9.27 -0.69 -4.06
C PHE A 25 9.13 -0.17 -2.62
N LEU A 26 8.60 -0.98 -1.71
CA LEU A 26 8.41 -0.56 -0.32
C LEU A 26 9.75 -0.40 0.41
N GLU A 27 10.66 -1.35 0.32
CA GLU A 27 12.00 -1.27 0.96
C GLU A 27 12.75 0.02 0.59
N ARG A 28 12.76 0.39 -0.69
CA ARG A 28 13.46 1.61 -1.14
C ARG A 28 12.81 2.91 -0.66
N ASN A 29 11.54 2.88 -0.30
CA ASN A 29 10.76 4.09 -0.07
C ASN A 29 10.26 4.22 1.38
N ALA A 30 10.17 3.14 2.15
CA ALA A 30 9.55 3.07 3.48
C ALA A 30 10.12 4.12 4.44
N THR A 31 11.44 4.33 4.46
CA THR A 31 12.10 5.34 5.30
C THR A 31 11.61 6.78 5.07
N ASN A 32 10.93 7.05 3.95
CA ASN A 32 10.37 8.37 3.64
C ASN A 32 8.91 8.54 4.10
N TYR A 33 8.31 7.51 4.70
CA TYR A 33 6.90 7.49 5.07
C TYR A 33 6.73 6.98 6.50
N ASP A 34 5.79 7.56 7.23
CA ASP A 34 5.45 7.08 8.58
C ASP A 34 4.55 5.84 8.53
N LEU A 35 3.76 5.68 7.45
CA LEU A 35 2.73 4.66 7.33
C LEU A 35 2.54 4.19 5.89
N VAL A 36 2.47 2.87 5.71
CA VAL A 36 1.98 2.21 4.50
C VAL A 36 0.61 1.61 4.76
N VAL A 37 -0.36 1.92 3.89
CA VAL A 37 -1.71 1.34 3.94
C VAL A 37 -1.88 0.39 2.76
N LEU A 38 -2.07 -0.90 3.04
CA LEU A 38 -2.33 -1.93 2.03
C LEU A 38 -3.79 -2.38 2.08
N GLY A 39 -4.48 -2.28 0.96
CA GLY A 39 -5.83 -2.81 0.79
C GLY A 39 -5.82 -4.32 0.58
N ALA A 40 -6.57 -5.03 1.41
CA ALA A 40 -6.82 -6.46 1.29
C ALA A 40 -8.04 -6.71 0.40
N SER A 41 -7.79 -6.97 -0.89
CA SER A 41 -8.84 -7.41 -1.81
C SER A 41 -9.34 -8.80 -1.41
N THR A 42 -10.66 -8.98 -1.38
CA THR A 42 -11.36 -10.26 -1.14
C THR A 42 -11.03 -11.30 -2.22
N ASP A 43 -10.43 -10.89 -3.35
CA ASP A 43 -9.88 -11.79 -4.35
C ASP A 43 -8.63 -12.47 -3.78
N ARG A 44 -8.84 -13.69 -3.26
CA ARG A 44 -7.81 -14.52 -2.63
C ARG A 44 -6.52 -14.63 -3.45
N SER A 45 -6.53 -14.39 -4.76
CA SER A 45 -5.34 -14.56 -5.61
C SER A 45 -4.26 -13.49 -5.42
N THR A 46 -4.62 -12.23 -5.21
CA THR A 46 -3.64 -11.11 -5.18
C THR A 46 -3.18 -10.83 -3.76
N PHE A 47 -4.13 -10.82 -2.82
CA PHE A 47 -3.80 -10.61 -1.41
C PHE A 47 -3.11 -11.83 -0.77
N SER A 48 -3.48 -13.07 -1.15
CA SER A 48 -2.73 -14.26 -0.68
C SER A 48 -1.32 -14.35 -1.26
N ARG A 49 -1.04 -13.72 -2.41
CA ARG A 49 0.33 -13.61 -2.96
C ARG A 49 1.16 -12.60 -2.18
N LEU A 50 0.57 -11.45 -1.85
CA LEU A 50 1.19 -10.45 -0.96
C LEU A 50 1.39 -10.97 0.48
N LEU A 51 0.54 -11.88 0.94
CA LEU A 51 0.66 -12.54 2.23
C LEU A 51 1.22 -13.97 2.15
N SER A 52 1.83 -14.35 1.03
CA SER A 52 2.64 -15.59 1.00
C SER A 52 3.66 -15.48 2.13
N GLU A 53 3.91 -16.55 2.89
CA GLU A 53 4.89 -16.55 3.99
C GLU A 53 6.18 -15.76 3.69
N PRO A 54 6.83 -15.90 2.52
CA PRO A 54 8.01 -15.10 2.20
C PRO A 54 7.75 -13.57 2.06
N THR A 55 6.65 -13.14 1.42
CA THR A 55 6.36 -11.71 1.25
C THR A 55 5.89 -11.07 2.56
N HIS A 56 5.13 -11.81 3.37
CA HIS A 56 4.65 -11.29 4.65
C HIS A 56 5.76 -11.11 5.68
N GLU A 57 6.76 -12.00 5.72
CA GLU A 57 7.95 -11.80 6.55
C GLU A 57 8.73 -10.55 6.11
N SER A 58 8.97 -10.38 4.80
CA SER A 58 9.66 -9.19 4.28
C SER A 58 8.91 -7.88 4.54
N LEU A 59 7.58 -7.88 4.52
CA LEU A 59 6.78 -6.69 4.82
C LEU A 59 6.79 -6.28 6.31
N ARG A 60 7.13 -7.19 7.22
CA ARG A 60 7.26 -6.87 8.67
C ARG A 60 8.53 -6.11 9.01
N ASP A 61 9.54 -6.18 8.14
CA ASP A 61 10.85 -5.56 8.34
C ASP A 61 10.95 -4.17 7.66
N LEU A 62 9.82 -3.55 7.29
CA LEU A 62 9.80 -2.20 6.74
C LEU A 62 10.13 -1.14 7.80
N ASP A 63 10.90 -0.12 7.40
CA ASP A 63 11.23 1.05 8.24
C ASP A 63 10.06 2.02 8.42
N CYS A 64 8.82 1.53 8.47
CA CYS A 64 7.61 2.32 8.69
C CYS A 64 6.46 1.45 9.21
N ASP A 65 5.43 2.07 9.80
CA ASP A 65 4.25 1.33 10.23
C ASP A 65 3.50 0.74 9.02
N LEU A 66 2.92 -0.45 9.19
CA LEU A 66 2.13 -1.13 8.18
C LEU A 66 0.69 -1.35 8.67
N ALA A 67 -0.27 -0.75 7.97
CA ALA A 67 -1.70 -0.99 8.16
C ALA A 67 -2.28 -1.80 7.01
N VAL A 68 -2.94 -2.90 7.34
CA VAL A 68 -3.64 -3.75 6.37
C VAL A 68 -5.14 -3.59 6.55
N VAL A 69 -5.84 -3.13 5.52
CA VAL A 69 -7.26 -2.77 5.59
C VAL A 69 -8.08 -3.69 4.71
N HIS A 70 -9.10 -4.34 5.27
CA HIS A 70 -10.03 -5.20 4.52
C HIS A 70 -11.44 -4.63 4.56
N GLN A 71 -12.18 -4.75 3.45
CA GLN A 71 -13.60 -4.43 3.39
C GLN A 71 -14.43 -5.68 3.74
N SER A 72 -15.21 -5.59 4.81
CA SER A 72 -16.14 -6.64 5.27
C SER A 72 -17.47 -6.61 4.54
#